data_AF-A0A9X1NZ60-F1
#
_entry.id   AF-A0A9X1NZ60-F1
#
_cell.length_a   1.000
_cell.length_b   1.000
_cell.length_c   1.000
_cell.angle_alpha   90.00
_cell.angle_beta   90.00
_cell.angle_gamma   90.00
#
_symmetry.space_group_name_H-M   'P 1'
#
loop_
_entity.id
_entity.type
_entity.pdbx_description
1 polymer ?
#
loop_
_entity_poly.entity_id
_entity_poly.type
_entity_poly.pdbx_seq_one_letter_code
_entity_poly.pdbx_strand_id
1 'polypeptide(L)'
;MADRLHLERLSKRLTAEGQLIEAGWIGLRLAAIPHDAPPIQLTEMRNAFFAGAHHLLASIMTILDPGEEPTAADLERLSQIRRELDAFIADYAAKAMPTDGSA
;
A
#
# COMPACT_ATOMS: atom_id res chain seq x y z
N MET A 1 -11.91 11.71 15.75
CA MET A 1 -11.59 11.92 14.32
C MET A 1 -10.14 12.36 14.20
N ALA A 2 -9.36 11.74 13.31
CA ALA A 2 -7.99 12.19 13.08
C ALA A 2 -7.99 13.32 12.04
N ASP A 3 -7.41 14.45 12.39
CA ASP A 3 -7.14 15.56 11.49
C ASP A 3 -6.21 15.11 10.35
N ARG A 4 -6.56 15.43 9.10
CA ARG A 4 -5.79 15.06 7.91
C ARG A 4 -4.35 15.55 7.99
N LEU A 5 -4.14 16.79 8.45
CA LEU A 5 -2.81 17.38 8.60
C LEU A 5 -1.99 16.65 9.67
N HIS A 6 -2.63 16.12 10.71
CA HIS A 6 -1.96 15.27 11.69
C HIS A 6 -1.47 13.97 11.06
N LEU A 7 -2.29 13.30 10.24
CA LEU A 7 -1.90 12.06 9.58
C LEU A 7 -0.80 12.25 8.53
N GLU A 8 -0.83 13.33 7.77
CA GLU A 8 0.24 13.65 6.82
C GLU A 8 1.58 13.88 7.54
N ARG A 9 1.57 14.60 8.67
CA ARG A 9 2.75 14.77 9.53
C ARG A 9 3.24 13.44 10.12
N LEU A 10 2.31 12.60 10.56
CA LEU A 10 2.61 11.28 11.10
C LEU A 10 3.29 10.40 10.06
N SER A 11 2.75 10.33 8.84
CA SER A 11 3.33 9.54 7.73
C SER A 11 4.78 9.96 7.45
N LYS A 12 5.03 11.27 7.30
CA LYS A 12 6.39 11.81 7.07
C LYS A 12 7.37 11.44 8.19
N ARG A 13 6.93 11.55 9.45
CA ARG A 13 7.75 11.19 10.60
C ARG A 13 8.08 9.69 10.63
N LEU A 14 7.09 8.83 10.42
CA LEU A 14 7.28 7.38 10.36
C LEU A 14 8.26 6.98 9.26
N THR A 15 8.18 7.61 8.09
CA THR A 15 9.17 7.40 7.02
C THR A 15 10.58 7.78 7.48
N ALA A 16 10.74 8.94 8.13
CA ALA A 16 12.04 9.39 8.64
C ALA A 16 12.59 8.46 9.74
N GLU A 17 11.71 7.81 10.51
CA GLU A 17 12.05 6.83 11.54
C GLU A 17 12.28 5.41 10.97
N GLY A 18 12.21 5.22 9.64
CA GLY A 18 12.40 3.92 8.99
C GLY A 18 11.19 2.98 9.07
N GLN A 19 10.05 3.45 9.60
CA GLN A 19 8.81 2.69 9.71
C GLN A 19 8.00 2.75 8.40
N LEU A 20 8.58 2.25 7.31
CA LEU A 20 8.04 2.42 5.95
C LEU A 20 6.65 1.79 5.76
N ILE A 21 6.41 0.60 6.31
CA ILE A 21 5.11 -0.07 6.21
C ILE A 21 4.04 0.65 7.04
N GLU A 22 4.39 1.16 8.22
CA GLU A 22 3.46 1.97 9.02
C GLU A 22 3.13 3.29 8.31
N ALA A 23 4.13 3.95 7.74
CA ALA A 23 3.94 5.15 6.95
C ALA A 23 3.02 4.90 5.73
N GLY A 24 3.18 3.74 5.07
CA GLY A 24 2.31 3.26 3.99
C GLY A 24 0.88 3.02 4.45
N TRP A 25 0.68 2.44 5.63
CA TRP A 25 -0.65 2.30 6.24
C TRP A 25 -1.32 3.66 6.46
N ILE A 26 -0.59 4.65 6.97
CA ILE A 26 -1.12 6.02 7.11
C ILE A 26 -1.49 6.61 5.73
N GLY A 27 -0.68 6.35 4.71
CA GLY A 27 -0.98 6.71 3.32
C GLY A 27 -2.29 6.10 2.83
N LEU A 28 -2.49 4.80 3.02
CA LEU A 28 -3.74 4.11 2.68
C LEU A 28 -4.93 4.73 3.40
N ARG A 29 -4.80 5.00 4.71
CA ARG A 29 -5.86 5.62 5.50
C ARG A 29 -6.25 6.99 4.96
N LEU A 30 -5.28 7.81 4.55
CA LEU A 30 -5.51 9.12 3.97
C LEU A 30 -6.17 9.07 2.58
N ALA A 31 -5.89 8.02 1.81
CA ALA A 31 -6.32 7.90 0.42
C ALA A 31 -7.69 7.22 0.27
N ALA A 32 -8.00 6.22 1.10
CA ALA A 32 -9.07 5.26 0.81
C ALA A 32 -10.03 4.99 1.96
N ILE A 33 -9.73 5.44 3.19
CA ILE A 33 -10.55 5.11 4.36
C ILE A 33 -11.29 6.37 4.84
N PRO A 34 -12.63 6.34 4.99
CA PRO A 34 -13.38 7.47 5.56
C PRO A 34 -12.82 7.92 6.91
N HIS A 35 -12.77 9.23 7.13
CA HIS A 35 -12.21 9.82 8.36
C HIS A 35 -12.97 9.43 9.63
N ASP A 36 -14.24 9.08 9.48
CA ASP A 36 -15.19 8.64 10.50
C ASP A 36 -15.37 7.11 10.53
N ALA A 37 -14.55 6.35 9.78
CA ALA A 37 -14.60 4.90 9.79
C ALA A 37 -14.52 4.35 11.23
N PRO A 38 -15.35 3.36 11.58
CA PRO A 38 -15.40 2.83 12.94
C PRO A 38 -14.07 2.16 13.32
N PRO A 39 -13.72 2.12 14.63
CA PRO A 39 -12.44 1.56 15.08
C PRO A 39 -12.19 0.13 14.59
N ILE A 40 -13.22 -0.70 14.51
CA ILE A 40 -13.09 -2.09 14.02
C ILE A 40 -12.62 -2.13 12.57
N GLN A 41 -13.15 -1.28 11.69
CA GLN A 41 -12.72 -1.21 10.29
C GLN A 41 -11.25 -0.78 10.21
N LEU A 42 -10.83 0.20 11.01
CA LEU A 42 -9.44 0.63 11.05
C LEU A 42 -8.49 -0.50 11.49
N THR A 43 -8.87 -1.25 12.52
CA THR A 43 -8.09 -2.39 13.01
C THR A 43 -7.98 -3.50 11.97
N GLU A 44 -9.10 -3.94 11.40
CA GLU A 44 -9.11 -5.03 10.42
C GLU A 44 -8.37 -4.64 9.13
N MET A 45 -8.55 -3.42 8.65
CA MET A 45 -7.83 -2.94 7.46
C MET A 45 -6.32 -2.79 7.71
N ARG A 46 -5.92 -2.36 8.92
CA ARG A 46 -4.49 -2.32 9.29
C ARG A 46 -3.90 -3.72 9.32
N ASN A 47 -4.59 -4.68 9.92
CA ASN A 47 -4.15 -6.08 9.97
C ASN A 47 -4.00 -6.66 8.55
N ALA A 48 -5.01 -6.47 7.70
CA ALA A 48 -4.97 -6.92 6.31
C ALA A 48 -3.82 -6.27 5.51
N PHE A 49 -3.60 -4.96 5.69
CA PHE A 49 -2.50 -4.24 5.03
C PHE A 49 -1.14 -4.80 5.43
N PHE A 50 -0.89 -4.99 6.73
CA PHE A 50 0.37 -5.54 7.22
C PHE A 50 0.59 -7.00 6.82
N ALA A 51 -0.46 -7.83 6.90
CA ALA A 51 -0.39 -9.22 6.46
C ALA A 51 -0.07 -9.30 4.96
N GLY A 52 -0.76 -8.50 4.13
CA GLY A 52 -0.50 -8.43 2.70
C GLY A 52 0.92 -7.96 2.38
N ALA A 53 1.40 -6.91 3.04
CA ALA A 53 2.77 -6.41 2.88
C ALA A 53 3.82 -7.46 3.27
N HIS A 54 3.60 -8.17 4.38
CA HIS A 54 4.46 -9.27 4.81
C HIS A 54 4.48 -10.40 3.78
N HIS A 55 3.31 -10.84 3.30
CA HIS A 55 3.21 -11.91 2.30
C HIS A 55 3.89 -11.52 0.99
N LEU A 56 3.66 -10.31 0.48
CA LEU A 56 4.30 -9.84 -0.75
C LEU A 56 5.83 -9.78 -0.59
N LEU A 57 6.32 -9.22 0.51
CA LEU A 57 7.76 -9.15 0.78
C LEU A 57 8.37 -10.55 0.89
N ALA A 58 7.71 -11.48 1.60
CA ALA A 58 8.15 -12.86 1.70
C ALA A 58 8.24 -13.52 0.32
N SER A 59 7.24 -13.35 -0.54
CA SER A 59 7.27 -13.85 -1.93
C SER A 59 8.40 -13.25 -2.74
N ILE A 60 8.65 -11.94 -2.62
CA ILE A 60 9.81 -11.28 -3.27
C ILE A 60 11.12 -11.87 -2.76
N MET A 61 11.26 -12.07 -1.46
CA MET A 61 12.46 -12.67 -0.87
C MET A 61 12.68 -14.12 -1.29
N THR A 62 11.64 -14.87 -1.67
CA THR A 62 11.80 -16.21 -2.27
C THR A 62 12.20 -16.17 -3.74
N ILE A 63 11.93 -15.06 -4.44
CA ILE A 63 12.36 -14.85 -5.83
C ILE A 63 13.84 -14.42 -5.85
N LEU A 64 14.29 -13.69 -4.82
CA LEU A 64 15.64 -13.16 -4.72
C LEU A 64 16.46 -14.06 -3.78
N ASP A 65 17.19 -15.01 -4.35
CA ASP A 65 18.03 -15.92 -3.57
C ASP A 65 19.09 -15.13 -2.76
N PRO A 66 19.12 -15.27 -1.42
CA PRO A 66 20.01 -14.48 -0.58
C PRO A 66 21.49 -14.75 -0.88
N GLY A 67 22.22 -13.73 -1.30
CA GLY A 67 23.66 -13.80 -1.56
C GLY A 67 24.05 -14.02 -3.02
N GLU A 68 23.07 -14.12 -3.92
CA GLU A 68 23.29 -14.17 -5.36
C GLU A 68 22.71 -12.94 -6.06
N GLU A 69 23.29 -12.57 -7.20
CA GLU A 69 22.72 -11.53 -8.05
C GLU A 69 21.41 -12.06 -8.68
N PRO A 70 20.32 -11.27 -8.69
CA PRO A 70 19.05 -11.71 -9.27
C PRO A 70 19.21 -12.13 -10.74
N THR A 71 18.66 -13.29 -11.10
CA THR A 71 18.69 -13.75 -12.49
C THR A 71 17.74 -12.93 -13.37
N ALA A 72 17.89 -13.03 -14.69
CA ALA A 72 16.93 -12.41 -15.63
C ALA A 72 15.48 -12.90 -15.40
N ALA A 73 15.30 -14.15 -14.96
CA ALA A 73 13.98 -14.69 -14.65
C ALA A 73 13.39 -14.05 -13.38
N ASP A 74 14.22 -13.73 -12.39
CA ASP A 74 13.78 -13.09 -11.13
C ASP A 74 13.37 -11.65 -11.38
N LEU A 75 14.13 -10.92 -12.19
CA LEU A 75 13.78 -9.57 -12.62
C LEU A 75 12.48 -9.54 -13.43
N GLU A 76 12.23 -10.55 -14.27
CA GLU A 76 10.96 -10.66 -14.99
C GLU A 76 9.78 -10.93 -14.04
N ARG A 77 9.95 -11.77 -13.01
CA ARG A 77 8.92 -11.99 -11.98
C ARG A 77 8.60 -10.71 -11.20
N LEU A 78 9.63 -9.94 -10.82
CA LEU A 78 9.43 -8.62 -10.19
C LEU A 78 8.68 -7.66 -11.13
N SER A 79 9.01 -7.69 -12.41
CA SER A 79 8.33 -6.87 -13.43
C SER A 79 6.87 -7.28 -13.59
N GLN A 80 6.54 -8.57 -13.50
CA GLN A 80 5.16 -9.08 -13.51
C GLN A 80 4.36 -8.57 -12.32
N ILE A 81 4.92 -8.68 -11.10
CA ILE A 81 4.30 -8.13 -9.87
C ILE A 81 4.03 -6.63 -10.05
N ARG A 82 5.02 -5.88 -10.54
CA ARG A 82 4.87 -4.45 -10.76
C ARG A 82 3.74 -4.13 -11.74
N ARG A 83 3.67 -4.83 -12.88
CA ARG A 83 2.61 -4.64 -13.89
C ARG A 83 1.22 -4.94 -13.32
N GLU A 84 1.08 -5.98 -12.50
CA GLU A 84 -0.18 -6.32 -11.85
C GLU A 84 -0.65 -5.22 -10.89
N LEU A 85 0.26 -4.71 -10.05
CA LEU A 85 -0.04 -3.62 -9.12
C LEU A 85 -0.35 -2.30 -9.83
N ASP A 86 0.38 -1.98 -10.91
CA ASP A 86 0.13 -0.78 -11.72
C ASP A 86 -1.24 -0.86 -12.42
N ALA A 87 -1.63 -2.04 -12.92
CA ALA A 87 -2.95 -2.25 -13.51
C ALA A 87 -4.06 -2.11 -12.45
N PHE A 88 -3.86 -2.70 -11.27
CA PHE A 88 -4.80 -2.58 -10.16
C PHE A 88 -5.01 -1.12 -9.73
N ILE A 89 -3.94 -0.33 -9.56
CA ILE A 89 -4.09 1.05 -9.09
C ILE A 89 -4.74 1.96 -10.14
N ALA A 90 -4.50 1.70 -11.43
CA ALA A 90 -5.18 2.41 -12.51
C ALA A 90 -6.69 2.13 -12.52
N ASP A 91 -7.08 0.87 -12.38
CA ASP A 91 -8.50 0.46 -12.29
C ASP A 91 -9.17 1.00 -11.02
N TYR A 92 -8.48 0.93 -9.88
CA TYR A 92 -8.97 1.48 -8.61
C TYR A 92 -9.21 2.99 -8.72
N ALA A 93 -8.25 3.75 -9.27
CA ALA A 93 -8.38 5.19 -9.45
C ALA A 93 -9.57 5.55 -10.36
N ALA A 94 -9.77 4.82 -11.46
CA ALA A 94 -10.89 5.04 -12.36
C ALA A 94 -12.25 4.83 -11.67
N LYS A 95 -12.36 3.85 -10.77
CA LYS A 95 -13.59 3.56 -10.01
C LYS A 95 -13.83 4.50 -8.84
N ALA A 96 -12.77 5.00 -8.23
CA ALA A 96 -12.83 5.88 -7.06
C ALA A 96 -13.09 7.35 -7.43
N MET A 97 -12.88 7.75 -8.69
CA MET A 97 -13.26 9.08 -9.16
C MET A 97 -14.80 9.20 -9.25
N PRO A 98 -15.41 10.20 -8.58
CA PRO A 98 -16.81 10.51 -8.80
C PRO A 98 -17.01 10.85 -10.28
N THR A 99 -17.85 10.12 -10.98
CA THR A 99 -18.36 10.60 -12.26
C THR A 99 -19.32 11.75 -11.93
N ASP A 100 -18.88 12.99 -12.17
CA ASP A 100 -19.79 14.14 -12.12
C ASP A 100 -20.85 13.92 -13.20
N GLY A 101 -22.00 13.40 -12.77
CA GLY A 101 -23.15 13.18 -13.64
C GLY A 101 -23.69 14.53 -14.09
N SER A 102 -23.29 14.96 -15.28
CA SER A 102 -24.06 15.92 -16.07
C SER A 102 -24.99 15.12 -16.97
N ALA A 103 -26.20 14.87 -16.48
CA ALA A 103 -27.35 14.43 -17.27
C ALA A 103 -28.34 15.59 -17.36
#